data_AF-A0A5J4RMM9-F1
#
_entry.id   AF-A0A5J4RMM9-F1
#
_cell.length_a   1.000
_cell.length_b   1.000
_cell.length_c   1.000
_cell.angle_alpha   90.00
_cell.angle_beta   90.00
_cell.angle_gamma   90.00
#
_symmetry.space_group_name_H-M   'P 1'
#
loop_
_entity.id
_entity.type
_entity.pdbx_description
1 polymer ?
#
loop_
_entity_poly.entity_id
_entity_poly.type
_entity_poly.pdbx_seq_one_letter_code
_entity_poly.pdbx_strand_id
1 'polypeptide(L)'
;MIIKIYGEQNAPACIAAKVIVAGLGHIVTEEASGADLAIAPLLTEILPLETLRKPRYGTLIFHPSPLPYGRGASAIRYAYKRNEPLTAAT
;
A
#
# COMPACT_ATOMS: atom_id res chain seq x y z
N MET A 1 13.04 -4.23 10.83
CA MET A 1 13.23 -3.39 9.63
C MET A 1 12.77 -1.98 9.92
N ILE A 2 13.31 -1.00 9.19
CA ILE A 2 12.84 0.38 9.16
C ILE A 2 11.82 0.51 8.02
N ILE A 3 10.58 0.84 8.35
CA ILE A 3 9.43 0.80 7.43
C ILE A 3 8.88 2.21 7.22
N LYS A 4 8.77 2.64 5.95
CA LYS A 4 8.00 3.84 5.59
C LYS A 4 6.56 3.46 5.26
N ILE A 5 5.61 4.25 5.74
CA ILE A 5 4.19 4.09 5.41
C ILE A 5 3.75 5.28 4.55
N TYR A 6 3.34 5.00 3.30
CA TYR A 6 2.78 5.99 2.39
C TYR A 6 1.25 6.01 2.45
N GLY A 7 0.69 7.20 2.28
CA GLY A 7 -0.76 7.44 2.31
C GLY A 7 -1.15 8.47 3.38
N GLU A 8 -2.45 8.71 3.48
CA GLU A 8 -3.03 9.62 4.48
C GLU A 8 -2.80 9.06 5.89
N GLN A 9 -2.08 9.80 6.74
CA GLN A 9 -1.55 9.27 8.00
C GLN A 9 -2.64 8.96 9.03
N ASN A 10 -3.79 9.62 8.91
CA ASN A 10 -4.96 9.42 9.77
C ASN A 10 -6.00 8.46 9.16
N ALA A 11 -5.75 7.93 7.95
CA ALA A 11 -6.65 6.95 7.37
C ALA A 11 -6.59 5.63 8.17
N PRO A 12 -7.74 4.93 8.35
CA PRO A 12 -7.78 3.66 9.08
C PRO A 12 -6.74 2.64 8.58
N ALA A 13 -6.49 2.60 7.26
CA ALA A 13 -5.51 1.72 6.64
C ALA A 13 -4.06 2.01 7.10
N CYS A 14 -3.67 3.29 7.19
CA CYS A 14 -2.35 3.69 7.65
C CYS A 14 -2.19 3.51 9.16
N ILE A 15 -3.25 3.76 9.94
CA ILE A 15 -3.26 3.51 11.39
C ILE A 15 -3.08 2.01 11.66
N ALA A 16 -3.85 1.16 11.00
CA ALA A 16 -3.73 -0.29 11.12
C ALA A 16 -2.33 -0.78 10.72
N ALA A 17 -1.79 -0.24 9.63
CA ALA A 17 -0.43 -0.56 9.20
C ALA A 17 0.62 -0.19 10.25
N LYS A 18 0.53 0.99 10.89
CA LYS A 18 1.43 1.40 11.99
C LYS A 18 1.36 0.43 13.16
N VAL A 19 0.16 0.04 13.58
CA VAL A 19 -0.05 -0.92 14.69
C VAL A 19 0.56 -2.28 14.37
N ILE A 20 0.31 -2.81 13.18
CA ILE A 20 0.84 -4.12 12.75
C ILE A 20 2.37 -4.08 12.66
N VAL A 21 2.94 -3.06 12.00
CA VAL A 21 4.39 -2.90 11.86
C VAL A 21 5.07 -2.82 13.23
N ALA A 22 4.53 -2.02 14.15
CA ALA A 22 5.06 -1.93 15.51
C ALA A 22 4.91 -3.26 16.27
N GLY A 23 3.76 -3.94 16.15
CA GLY A 23 3.50 -5.24 16.78
C GLY A 23 4.43 -6.36 16.29
N LEU A 24 4.95 -6.25 15.07
CA LEU A 24 5.96 -7.16 14.50
C LEU A 24 7.42 -6.78 14.89
N GLY A 25 7.61 -5.79 15.75
CA GLY A 25 8.94 -5.35 16.19
C GLY A 25 9.72 -4.57 15.11
N HIS A 26 9.03 -3.95 14.17
CA HIS A 26 9.63 -3.07 13.17
C HIS A 26 9.50 -1.60 13.59
N ILE A 27 10.37 -0.75 13.03
CA ILE A 27 10.41 0.67 13.33
C ILE A 27 9.70 1.41 12.20
N VAL A 28 8.74 2.28 12.52
CA VAL A 28 8.12 3.18 11.52
C VAL A 28 8.97 4.44 11.41
N THR A 29 9.27 4.86 10.18
CA THR A 29 10.00 6.11 9.89
C THR A 29 9.16 7.04 9.03
N GLU A 30 9.37 8.36 9.21
CA GLU A 30 8.83 9.37 8.30
C GLU A 30 9.70 9.58 7.06
N GLU A 31 10.97 9.21 7.12
CA GLU A 31 11.91 9.37 6.02
C GLU A 31 11.98 8.11 5.16
N ALA A 32 11.73 8.26 3.86
CA ALA A 32 11.88 7.15 2.92
C ALA A 32 13.37 6.81 2.66
N SER A 33 14.25 7.81 2.79
CA SER A 33 15.70 7.62 2.70
C SER A 33 16.18 6.89 3.95
N GLY A 34 16.68 5.66 3.79
CA GLY A 34 17.10 4.81 4.92
C GLY A 34 16.03 3.82 5.40
N ALA A 35 14.83 3.83 4.81
CA ALA A 35 13.88 2.75 5.02
C ALA A 35 14.34 1.47 4.31
N ASP A 36 14.16 0.32 4.96
CA ASP A 36 14.36 -0.98 4.32
C ASP A 36 13.24 -1.25 3.31
N LEU A 37 12.01 -0.92 3.66
CA LEU A 37 10.81 -1.21 2.87
C LEU A 37 9.78 -0.08 3.06
N ALA A 38 8.99 0.20 2.03
CA ALA A 38 7.76 0.97 2.19
C ALA A 38 6.51 0.12 1.98
N ILE A 39 5.43 0.51 2.65
CA ILE A 39 4.09 -0.04 2.45
C ILE A 39 3.11 1.09 2.14
N ALA A 40 2.19 0.85 1.20
CA ALA A 40 1.19 1.79 0.73
C ALA A 40 -0.21 1.13 0.84
N PRO A 41 -0.80 1.09 2.06
CA PRO A 41 -2.02 0.34 2.33
C PRO A 41 -3.28 0.91 1.66
N LEU A 42 -3.32 2.23 1.43
CA LEU A 42 -4.37 2.89 0.66
C LEU A 42 -3.82 4.20 0.08
N LEU A 43 -2.97 4.08 -0.93
CA LEU A 43 -2.38 5.24 -1.60
C LEU A 43 -3.31 5.72 -2.72
N THR A 44 -3.84 6.93 -2.58
CA THR A 44 -4.75 7.56 -3.54
C THR A 44 -4.05 8.54 -4.48
N GLU A 45 -2.78 8.83 -4.21
CA GLU A 45 -1.96 9.78 -4.98
C GLU A 45 -0.89 9.05 -5.80
N ILE A 46 -0.60 9.56 -6.99
CA ILE A 46 0.51 9.07 -7.79
C ILE A 46 1.79 9.70 -7.24
N LEU A 47 2.65 8.87 -6.66
CA LEU A 47 3.97 9.31 -6.21
C LEU A 47 5.00 9.25 -7.34
N PRO A 48 5.99 10.15 -7.36
CA PRO A 48 7.13 10.06 -8.26
C PRO A 48 7.85 8.71 -8.14
N LEU A 49 8.33 8.16 -9.25
CA LEU A 49 8.99 6.85 -9.28
C LEU A 49 10.25 6.81 -8.39
N GLU A 50 10.99 7.91 -8.35
CA GLU A 50 12.14 8.07 -7.45
C GLU A 50 11.75 7.93 -5.98
N THR A 51 10.59 8.43 -5.56
CA THR A 51 10.09 8.29 -4.19
C THR A 51 9.80 6.82 -3.86
N LEU A 52 9.12 6.11 -4.76
CA LEU A 52 8.77 4.70 -4.58
C LEU A 52 10.01 3.77 -4.54
N ARG A 53 11.14 4.23 -5.10
CA ARG A 53 12.42 3.52 -5.16
C ARG A 53 13.39 3.87 -4.04
N LYS A 54 13.09 4.85 -3.18
CA LYS A 54 13.95 5.21 -2.03
C LYS A 54 14.18 4.05 -1.04
N PRO A 55 13.15 3.27 -0.65
CA PRO A 55 13.36 2.16 0.28
C PRO A 55 14.20 1.05 -0.37
N ARG A 56 15.08 0.41 0.40
CA ARG A 56 16.04 -0.60 -0.08
C ARG A 56 15.39 -1.73 -0.89
N TYR A 57 14.26 -2.25 -0.43
CA TYR A 57 13.52 -3.34 -1.07
C TYR A 57 12.33 -2.85 -1.91
N GLY A 58 12.14 -1.53 -2.01
CA GLY A 58 11.04 -0.91 -2.73
C GLY A 58 9.76 -0.74 -1.90
N THR A 59 8.62 -0.67 -2.60
CA THR A 59 7.32 -0.37 -2.01
C THR A 59 6.32 -1.49 -2.29
N LEU A 60 5.68 -2.01 -1.24
CA LEU A 60 4.53 -2.91 -1.36
C LEU A 60 3.24 -2.10 -1.45
N ILE A 61 2.38 -2.48 -2.38
CA ILE A 61 1.05 -1.90 -2.60
C ILE A 61 0.05 -3.05 -2.52
N PHE A 62 -1.08 -2.81 -1.86
CA PHE A 62 -2.16 -3.77 -1.76
C PHE A 62 -3.31 -3.30 -2.64
N HIS A 63 -3.69 -4.10 -3.62
CA HIS A 63 -4.73 -3.75 -4.58
C HIS A 63 -5.87 -4.77 -4.56
N PRO A 64 -7.13 -4.35 -4.34
CA PRO A 64 -8.26 -5.28 -4.18
C PRO A 64 -8.82 -5.75 -5.52
N SER A 65 -7.95 -6.31 -6.37
CA SER A 65 -8.33 -7.04 -7.58
C SER A 65 -7.25 -8.06 -7.97
N PRO A 66 -7.57 -9.07 -8.81
CA PRO A 66 -6.57 -9.97 -9.38
C PRO A 66 -5.78 -9.26 -10.49
N LEU A 67 -4.64 -8.66 -10.17
CA LEU A 67 -3.81 -7.99 -11.18
C LEU A 67 -3.39 -8.98 -12.28
N PRO A 68 -3.34 -8.55 -13.57
CA PRO A 68 -3.47 -7.18 -14.05
C PRO A 68 -4.92 -6.69 -14.23
N TYR A 69 -5.93 -7.49 -13.89
CA TYR A 69 -7.35 -7.13 -13.99
C TYR A 69 -7.79 -6.23 -12.84
N GLY A 70 -8.81 -5.40 -13.07
CA GLY A 70 -9.36 -4.49 -12.06
C GLY A 70 -8.41 -3.38 -11.58
N ARG A 71 -7.42 -2.98 -12.40
CA ARG A 71 -6.53 -1.83 -12.11
C ARG A 71 -7.32 -0.54 -11.91
N GLY A 72 -6.74 0.36 -11.11
CA GLY A 72 -7.23 1.71 -10.90
C GLY A 72 -8.24 1.81 -9.75
N ALA A 73 -8.83 3.00 -9.62
CA ALA A 73 -9.71 3.31 -8.50
C ALA A 73 -11.01 2.50 -8.53
N SER A 74 -11.61 2.29 -7.35
CA SER A 74 -12.91 1.64 -7.18
C SER A 74 -13.00 0.21 -7.73
N ALA A 75 -11.89 -0.55 -7.71
CA ALA A 75 -11.82 -1.92 -8.24
C ALA A 75 -12.94 -2.83 -7.71
N ILE A 76 -13.18 -2.82 -6.39
CA ILE A 76 -14.26 -3.59 -5.75
C ILE A 76 -15.63 -3.24 -6.35
N ARG A 77 -15.95 -1.95 -6.46
CA ARG A 77 -17.24 -1.49 -7.02
C ARG A 77 -17.43 -1.96 -8.45
N TYR A 78 -16.38 -1.92 -9.27
CA TYR A 78 -16.46 -2.37 -10.66
C TYR A 78 -16.60 -3.88 -10.78
N ALA A 79 -15.96 -4.66 -9.91
CA ALA A 79 -16.13 -6.10 -9.86
C ALA A 79 -17.60 -6.49 -9.66
N TYR A 80 -18.29 -5.85 -8.70
CA TYR A 80 -19.73 -6.04 -8.50
C TYR A 80 -20.55 -5.60 -9.71
N LYS A 81 -20.31 -4.39 -10.25
CA LYS A 81 -21.09 -3.84 -11.38
C LYS A 81 -21.01 -4.71 -12.63
N ARG A 82 -19.86 -5.35 -12.87
CA ARG A 82 -19.60 -6.20 -14.04
C ARG A 82 -19.95 -7.66 -13.79
N ASN A 83 -20.40 -8.00 -12.58
CA ASN A 83 -20.62 -9.38 -12.14
C ASN A 83 -19.37 -10.24 -12.42
N GLU A 84 -18.19 -9.73 -12.04
CA GLU A 84 -16.92 -10.42 -12.29
C GLU A 84 -16.94 -11.79 -11.59
N PRO A 85 -16.61 -12.88 -12.30
CA PRO A 85 -16.72 -14.24 -11.77
C PRO A 85 -15.64 -14.55 -10.73
N LEU A 86 -14.61 -13.70 -10.62
CA LEU A 86 -13.50 -13.83 -9.69
C LEU A 86 -13.22 -12.46 -9.06
N THR A 87 -13.12 -12.45 -7.74
CA THR A 87 -12.55 -11.33 -6.97
C THR A 87 -11.34 -11.83 -6.19
N ALA A 88 -10.36 -10.95 -5.99
CA ALA A 88 -9.12 -11.27 -5.27
C ALA A 88 -8.48 -9.98 -4.76
N ALA A 89 -7.41 -10.12 -3.98
CA ALA A 89 -6.48 -9.04 -3.66
C ALA A 89 -5.07 -9.45 -4.10
N THR A 90 -4.28 -8.47 -4.54
CA THR A 90 -2.87 -8.61 -4.91
C THR A 90 -2.01 -7.72 -4.01
#